data_AF-W7TM46-F1
#
_entry.id   AF-W7TM46-F1
#
_cell.length_a   1.000
_cell.length_b   1.000
_cell.length_c   1.000
_cell.angle_alpha   90.00
_cell.angle_beta   90.00
_cell.angle_gamma   90.00
#
_symmetry.space_group_name_H-M   'P 1'
#
loop_
_entity.id
_entity.type
_entity.pdbx_description
1 polymer ?
#
loop_
_entity_poly.entity_id
_entity_poly.type
_entity_poly.pdbx_seq_one_letter_code
_entity_poly.pdbx_strand_id
1 'polypeptide(L)'
;MTSYVLYESASGYALFELIQHDDIASLTDEVQASVQDVQRFGRTVKLKAFQPFTSAENALENINAVSEHILSDDLKHFLELNLPKVKKAGKGTTLGVIEPALGTVIQETLSFPCKSDESTREVLRGVRLHFHN
;
A
#
# COMPACT_ATOMS: atom_id res chain seq x y z
N MET A 1 -0.14 14.72 8.26
CA MET A 1 -0.59 13.36 8.57
C MET A 1 -0.11 12.49 7.41
N THR A 2 0.23 11.22 7.66
CA THR A 2 0.87 10.37 6.65
C THR A 2 -0.02 9.19 6.35
N SER A 3 -0.43 9.01 5.11
CA SER A 3 -1.14 7.81 4.64
C SER A 3 -0.19 6.88 3.89
N TYR A 4 -0.43 5.58 4.00
CA TYR A 4 0.35 4.55 3.32
C TYR A 4 -0.51 3.83 2.28
N VAL A 5 0.10 3.27 1.26
CA VAL A 5 -0.57 2.33 0.33
C VAL A 5 0.25 1.06 0.19
N LEU A 6 -0.42 -0.09 0.25
CA LEU A 6 0.14 -1.41 0.00
C LEU A 6 0.02 -1.74 -1.48
N TYR A 7 1.11 -2.16 -2.09
CA TYR A 7 1.14 -2.70 -3.45
C TYR A 7 1.69 -4.13 -3.43
N GLU A 8 0.83 -5.08 -3.74
CA GLU A 8 1.20 -6.49 -3.94
C GLU A 8 1.70 -6.69 -5.38
N SER A 9 2.99 -6.93 -5.54
CA SER A 9 3.63 -7.17 -6.84
C SER A 9 4.03 -8.64 -7.01
N ALA A 10 4.30 -9.06 -8.25
CA ALA A 10 4.82 -10.40 -8.53
C ALA A 10 6.21 -10.64 -7.88
N SER A 11 6.96 -9.57 -7.58
CA SER A 11 8.29 -9.64 -6.97
C SER A 11 8.27 -9.58 -5.44
N GLY A 12 7.14 -9.23 -4.81
CA GLY A 12 7.05 -9.02 -3.36
C GLY A 12 6.08 -7.91 -2.96
N TYR A 13 6.12 -7.55 -1.68
CA TYR A 13 5.28 -6.49 -1.11
C TYR A 13 6.00 -5.15 -1.09
N ALA A 14 5.34 -4.10 -1.56
CA ALA A 14 5.83 -2.73 -1.49
C ALA A 14 4.88 -1.87 -0.65
N LEU A 15 5.45 -1.06 0.24
CA LEU A 15 4.73 -0.07 1.03
C LEU A 15 5.19 1.30 0.58
N PHE A 16 4.24 2.12 0.15
CA PHE A 16 4.49 3.49 -0.24
C PHE A 16 3.90 4.45 0.78
N GLU A 17 4.58 5.58 0.97
CA GLU A 17 4.15 6.71 1.77
C GLU A 17 3.67 7.84 0.87
N LEU A 18 2.49 8.39 1.18
CA LEU A 18 1.94 9.56 0.51
C LEU A 18 2.50 10.83 1.14
N ILE A 19 3.06 11.70 0.30
CA ILE A 19 3.75 12.92 0.72
C ILE A 19 2.83 14.11 0.54
N GLN A 20 2.76 14.99 1.54
CA GLN A 20 2.06 16.29 1.51
C GLN A 20 0.53 16.26 1.43
N HIS A 21 -0.11 15.09 1.49
CA HIS A 21 -1.57 14.99 1.54
C HIS A 21 -2.01 14.23 2.78
N ASP A 22 -2.84 14.89 3.59
CA ASP A 22 -3.40 14.33 4.82
C ASP A 22 -4.45 13.24 4.55
N ASP A 23 -5.00 13.19 3.33
CA ASP A 23 -5.97 12.18 2.88
C ASP A 23 -5.77 11.83 1.40
N ILE A 24 -5.83 10.53 1.11
CA ILE A 24 -5.77 9.98 -0.25
C ILE A 24 -6.93 10.54 -1.10
N ALA A 25 -8.09 10.85 -0.52
CA ALA A 25 -9.23 11.40 -1.27
C ALA A 25 -8.90 12.74 -1.97
N SER A 26 -7.96 13.52 -1.41
CA SER A 26 -7.53 14.81 -1.96
C SER A 26 -6.59 14.70 -3.17
N LEU A 27 -6.10 13.50 -3.48
CA LEU A 27 -5.04 13.28 -4.46
C LEU A 27 -5.51 13.03 -5.90
N THR A 28 -6.81 12.79 -6.12
CA THR A 28 -7.29 12.21 -7.37
C THR A 28 -6.91 13.02 -8.61
N ASP A 29 -7.14 14.34 -8.62
CA ASP A 29 -6.87 15.18 -9.79
C ASP A 29 -5.36 15.37 -10.04
N GLU A 30 -4.58 15.55 -8.98
CA GLU A 30 -3.13 15.75 -9.06
C GLU A 30 -2.40 14.45 -9.44
N VAL A 31 -2.86 13.31 -8.91
CA VAL A 31 -2.35 12.00 -9.32
C VAL A 31 -2.68 11.76 -10.79
N GLN A 32 -3.92 11.95 -11.24
CA GLN A 32 -4.29 11.81 -12.65
C GLN A 32 -3.42 12.68 -13.58
N ALA A 33 -3.15 13.93 -13.18
CA ALA A 33 -2.31 14.84 -13.96
C ALA A 33 -0.81 14.50 -13.92
N SER A 34 -0.33 13.88 -12.85
CA SER A 34 1.08 13.55 -12.65
C SER A 34 1.43 12.11 -13.01
N VAL A 35 0.45 11.22 -13.15
CA VAL A 35 0.66 9.77 -13.30
C VAL A 35 1.41 9.42 -14.58
N GLN A 36 1.44 10.28 -15.60
CA GLN A 36 2.22 10.01 -16.82
C GLN A 36 3.70 10.38 -16.68
N ASP A 37 4.08 11.16 -15.67
CA ASP A 37 5.44 11.65 -15.43
C ASP A 37 5.96 11.12 -14.08
N VAL A 38 6.92 10.19 -14.14
CA VAL A 38 7.50 9.55 -12.95
C VAL A 38 8.11 10.55 -11.96
N GLN A 39 8.70 11.65 -12.46
CA GLN A 39 9.33 12.66 -11.62
C GLN A 39 8.29 13.49 -10.86
N ARG A 40 7.11 13.70 -11.46
CA ARG A 40 5.98 14.35 -10.77
C ARG A 40 5.32 13.39 -9.81
N PHE A 41 5.03 12.17 -10.23
CA PHE A 41 4.39 11.16 -9.39
C PHE A 41 5.23 10.84 -8.13
N GLY A 42 6.56 10.73 -8.27
CA GLY A 42 7.48 10.48 -7.16
C GLY A 42 7.56 11.61 -6.12
N ARG A 43 7.00 12.80 -6.40
CA ARG A 43 6.84 13.87 -5.38
C ARG A 43 5.65 13.62 -4.47
N THR A 44 4.64 12.92 -4.97
CA THR A 44 3.38 12.60 -4.28
C THR A 44 3.48 11.28 -3.52
N VAL A 45 4.25 10.32 -4.06
CA VAL A 45 4.35 8.97 -3.51
C VAL A 45 5.82 8.56 -3.41
N LYS A 46 6.27 8.10 -2.24
CA LYS A 46 7.62 7.54 -2.06
C LYS A 46 7.58 6.11 -1.57
N LEU A 47 8.48 5.29 -2.10
CA LEU A 47 8.71 3.95 -1.58
C LEU A 47 9.25 4.07 -0.16
N LYS A 48 8.55 3.44 0.79
CA LYS A 48 8.98 3.35 2.18
C LYS A 48 9.69 2.06 2.48
N ALA A 49 9.15 0.95 1.97
CA ALA A 49 9.71 -0.38 2.18
C ALA A 49 9.35 -1.31 1.02
N PHE A 50 10.25 -2.25 0.75
CA PHE A 50 10.02 -3.33 -0.20
C PHE A 50 10.55 -4.63 0.40
N GLN A 51 9.73 -5.68 0.35
CA GLN A 51 10.11 -7.03 0.77
C GLN A 51 9.96 -7.97 -0.43
N PRO A 52 11.07 -8.39 -1.04
CA PRO A 52 11.01 -9.36 -2.12
C PRO A 52 10.59 -10.75 -1.61
N PHE A 53 9.92 -11.53 -2.45
CA PHE A 53 9.70 -12.94 -2.15
C PHE A 53 11.02 -13.72 -2.20
N THR A 54 11.14 -14.71 -1.32
CA THR A 54 12.40 -15.45 -1.13
C THR A 54 12.60 -16.59 -2.14
N SER A 55 11.50 -17.08 -2.72
CA SER A 55 11.49 -18.14 -3.72
C SER A 55 10.20 -18.07 -4.57
N ALA A 56 10.15 -18.83 -5.66
CA ALA A 56 8.94 -18.95 -6.48
C ALA A 56 7.77 -19.59 -5.72
N GLU A 57 8.07 -20.54 -4.82
CA GLU A 57 7.06 -21.18 -3.95
C GLU A 57 6.48 -20.18 -2.95
N ASN A 58 7.35 -19.40 -2.29
CA ASN A 58 6.94 -18.34 -1.38
C ASN A 58 6.11 -17.25 -2.10
N ALA A 59 6.48 -16.91 -3.34
CA ALA A 59 5.71 -15.98 -4.16
C ALA A 59 4.31 -16.53 -4.49
N LEU A 60 4.22 -17.79 -4.91
CA LEU A 60 2.95 -18.45 -5.23
C LEU A 60 2.03 -18.51 -4.02
N GLU A 61 2.56 -18.91 -2.87
CA GLU A 61 1.81 -18.97 -1.60
C GLU A 61 1.24 -17.59 -1.23
N ASN A 62 2.07 -16.55 -1.25
CA ASN A 62 1.65 -15.20 -0.90
C ASN A 62 0.63 -14.62 -1.90
N ILE A 63 0.78 -14.88 -3.20
CA ILE A 63 -0.18 -14.44 -4.23
C ILE A 63 -1.53 -15.13 -4.03
N ASN A 64 -1.53 -16.44 -3.76
CA ASN A 64 -2.78 -17.17 -3.48
C ASN A 64 -3.46 -16.65 -2.21
N ALA A 65 -2.70 -16.42 -1.13
CA ALA A 65 -3.23 -15.87 0.11
C ALA A 65 -3.91 -14.50 -0.12
N VAL A 66 -3.27 -13.60 -0.86
CA VAL A 66 -3.86 -12.30 -1.23
C VAL A 66 -5.16 -12.47 -2.03
N SER A 67 -5.20 -13.41 -2.98
CA SER A 67 -6.39 -13.68 -3.80
C SER A 67 -7.58 -14.23 -3.00
N GLU A 68 -7.31 -14.91 -1.89
CA GLU A 68 -8.31 -15.44 -0.96
C GLU A 68 -8.57 -14.49 0.23
N HIS A 69 -7.99 -13.29 0.20
CA HIS A 69 -8.08 -12.27 1.26
C HIS A 69 -7.51 -12.73 2.61
N ILE A 70 -6.54 -13.64 2.58
CA ILE A 70 -5.83 -14.15 3.74
C ILE A 70 -4.59 -13.27 4.00
N LEU A 71 -4.45 -12.81 5.23
CA LEU A 71 -3.24 -12.14 5.69
C LEU A 71 -2.17 -13.18 6.00
N SER A 72 -1.23 -13.39 5.08
CA SER A 72 -0.08 -14.28 5.28
C SER A 72 0.84 -13.77 6.40
N ASP A 73 1.62 -14.67 7.00
CA ASP A 73 2.61 -14.29 8.02
C ASP A 73 3.67 -13.33 7.47
N ASP A 74 4.06 -13.50 6.20
CA ASP A 74 4.99 -12.60 5.51
C ASP A 74 4.42 -11.19 5.38
N LEU A 75 3.18 -11.05 4.89
CA LEU A 75 2.53 -9.75 4.76
C LEU A 75 2.31 -9.11 6.13
N LYS A 76 1.90 -9.90 7.11
CA LYS A 76 1.73 -9.43 8.49
C LYS A 76 3.04 -8.88 9.04
N HIS A 77 4.13 -9.64 8.93
CA HIS A 77 5.45 -9.22 9.41
C HIS A 77 5.93 -7.96 8.69
N PHE A 78 5.75 -7.90 7.37
CA PHE A 78 6.07 -6.75 6.55
C PHE A 78 5.36 -5.48 7.05
N LEU A 79 4.06 -5.56 7.30
CA LEU A 79 3.26 -4.43 7.77
C LEU A 79 3.64 -4.02 9.20
N GLU A 80 3.83 -4.97 10.11
CA GLU A 80 4.24 -4.69 11.51
C GLU A 80 5.60 -3.99 11.59
N LEU A 81 6.54 -4.35 10.71
CA LEU A 81 7.87 -3.76 10.67
C LEU A 81 7.85 -2.32 10.13
N ASN A 82 6.98 -2.05 9.15
CA ASN A 82 7.06 -0.82 8.35
C ASN A 82 5.96 0.21 8.65
N LEU A 83 4.85 -0.20 9.28
CA LEU A 83 3.81 0.74 9.73
C LEU A 83 4.16 1.33 11.09
N PRO A 84 3.80 2.61 11.35
CA PRO A 84 3.93 3.16 12.68
C PRO A 84 3.00 2.41 13.64
N LYS A 85 3.47 2.17 14.87
CA LYS A 85 2.62 1.61 15.94
C LYS A 85 1.34 2.44 16.05
N VAL A 86 0.18 1.79 16.17
CA VAL A 86 -1.15 2.45 16.20
C VAL A 86 -1.21 3.64 17.17
N LYS A 87 -0.59 3.55 18.36
CA LYS A 87 -0.53 4.65 19.34
C LYS A 87 0.28 5.87 18.90
N LYS A 88 1.22 5.68 17.97
CA LYS A 88 2.08 6.71 17.38
C LYS A 88 1.59 7.13 15.99
N ALA A 89 0.67 6.38 15.38
CA ALA A 89 0.01 6.77 14.17
C ALA A 89 -0.83 8.02 14.46
N GLY A 90 -0.56 9.12 13.76
CA GLY A 90 -1.34 10.35 13.93
C GLY A 90 -2.80 10.09 13.56
N LYS A 91 -3.74 10.85 14.16
CA LYS A 91 -5.16 10.82 13.73
C LYS A 91 -5.22 10.95 12.21
N GLY A 92 -5.99 10.10 11.53
CA GLY A 92 -6.13 10.10 10.07
C GLY A 92 -5.13 9.22 9.30
N THR A 93 -4.12 8.65 9.96
CA THR A 93 -3.19 7.70 9.32
C THR A 93 -3.95 6.43 8.90
N THR A 94 -3.93 6.10 7.62
CA THR A 94 -4.63 4.96 7.02
C THR A 94 -3.73 4.17 6.09
N LEU A 95 -4.04 2.88 5.91
CA LEU A 95 -3.45 2.00 4.90
C LEU A 95 -4.44 1.83 3.76
N GLY A 96 -4.07 2.32 2.57
CA GLY A 96 -4.78 2.05 1.34
C GLY A 96 -4.44 0.65 0.81
N VAL A 97 -5.46 -0.14 0.51
CA VAL A 97 -5.35 -1.46 -0.11
C VAL A 97 -6.24 -1.55 -1.36
N ILE A 98 -5.91 -2.45 -2.28
CA ILE A 98 -6.74 -2.70 -3.47
C ILE A 98 -8.05 -3.39 -3.05
N GLU A 99 -7.93 -4.52 -2.37
CA GLU A 99 -9.07 -5.39 -2.03
C GLU A 99 -9.69 -5.03 -0.68
N PRO A 100 -10.97 -4.63 -0.62
CA PRO A 100 -11.63 -4.26 0.64
C PRO A 100 -11.64 -5.38 1.67
N ALA A 101 -11.85 -6.64 1.25
CA ALA A 101 -11.92 -7.78 2.15
C ALA A 101 -10.58 -8.04 2.84
N LEU A 102 -9.46 -7.95 2.11
CA LEU A 102 -8.12 -8.03 2.69
C LEU A 102 -7.87 -6.87 3.66
N GLY A 103 -8.32 -5.66 3.33
CA GLY A 103 -8.26 -4.49 4.21
C GLY A 103 -8.98 -4.71 5.55
N THR A 104 -10.15 -5.35 5.52
CA THR A 104 -10.89 -5.73 6.75
C THR A 104 -10.06 -6.68 7.61
N VAL A 105 -9.51 -7.74 7.02
CA VAL A 105 -8.68 -8.73 7.74
C VAL A 105 -7.43 -8.08 8.35
N ILE A 106 -6.76 -7.20 7.61
CA ILE A 106 -5.60 -6.43 8.11
C ILE A 106 -6.01 -5.54 9.27
N GLN A 107 -7.11 -4.80 9.13
CA GLN A 107 -7.58 -3.89 10.18
C GLN A 107 -7.95 -4.63 11.46
N GLU A 108 -8.64 -5.76 11.37
CA GLU A 108 -9.00 -6.60 12.52
C GLU A 108 -7.75 -7.17 13.20
N THR A 109 -6.77 -7.62 12.43
CA THR A 109 -5.57 -8.28 12.96
C THR A 109 -4.57 -7.29 13.55
N LEU A 110 -4.30 -6.18 12.86
CA LEU A 110 -3.26 -5.21 13.24
C LEU A 110 -3.82 -3.98 13.96
N SER A 111 -5.14 -3.85 14.08
CA SER A 111 -5.81 -2.66 14.60
C SER A 111 -5.39 -1.37 13.88
N PHE A 112 -5.00 -1.48 12.61
CA PHE A 112 -4.56 -0.37 11.78
C PHE A 112 -5.67 0.03 10.80
N PRO A 113 -6.11 1.30 10.78
CA PRO A 113 -7.19 1.73 9.88
C PRO A 113 -6.85 1.47 8.41
N CYS A 114 -7.70 0.72 7.73
CA CYS A 114 -7.55 0.40 6.31
C CYS A 114 -8.64 1.06 5.48
N LYS A 115 -8.34 1.39 4.23
CA LYS A 115 -9.32 1.89 3.27
C LYS A 115 -9.11 1.33 1.87
N SER A 116 -10.21 1.15 1.16
CA SER A 116 -10.23 0.78 -0.26
C SER A 116 -11.28 1.66 -0.94
N ASP A 117 -10.81 2.77 -1.49
CA ASP A 117 -11.62 3.78 -2.18
C ASP A 117 -11.02 4.08 -3.57
N GLU A 118 -11.71 4.90 -4.36
CA GLU A 118 -11.26 5.24 -5.72
C GLU A 118 -9.92 5.95 -5.72
N SER A 119 -9.68 6.81 -4.73
CA SER A 119 -8.43 7.54 -4.60
C SER A 119 -7.23 6.61 -4.34
N THR A 120 -7.45 5.57 -3.53
CA THR A 120 -6.46 4.53 -3.25
C THR A 120 -6.14 3.75 -4.52
N ARG A 121 -7.16 3.38 -5.28
CA ARG A 121 -6.99 2.69 -6.56
C ARG A 121 -6.22 3.54 -7.56
N GLU A 122 -6.49 4.84 -7.62
CA GLU A 122 -5.79 5.73 -8.55
C GLU A 122 -4.30 5.89 -8.20
N VAL A 123 -3.98 6.07 -6.92
CA VAL A 123 -2.57 6.06 -6.47
C VAL A 123 -1.89 4.75 -6.85
N LEU A 124 -2.55 3.61 -6.62
CA LEU A 124 -1.98 2.29 -6.92
C LEU A 124 -1.85 2.02 -8.43
N ARG A 125 -2.67 2.64 -9.27
CA ARG A 125 -2.47 2.64 -10.74
C ARG A 125 -1.18 3.36 -11.11
N GLY A 126 -0.91 4.51 -10.49
CA GLY A 126 0.35 5.23 -10.70
C GLY A 126 1.57 4.47 -10.19
N VAL A 127 1.47 3.86 -9.01
CA VAL A 127 2.51 2.96 -8.50
C VAL A 127 2.79 1.85 -9.50
N ARG A 128 1.76 1.15 -9.99
CA ARG A 128 1.89 0.05 -10.96
C ARG A 128 2.55 0.51 -12.26
N LEU A 129 2.18 1.67 -12.78
CA LEU A 129 2.73 2.22 -14.02
C LEU A 129 4.24 2.49 -13.90
N HIS A 130 4.67 3.00 -12.75
CA HIS A 130 6.07 3.41 -12.52
C HIS A 130 6.91 2.43 -11.73
N PHE A 131 6.36 1.29 -11.31
CA PHE A 131 7.02 0.38 -10.36
C PHE A 131 8.40 -0.14 -10.82
N HIS A 132 8.62 -0.21 -12.13
CA HIS A 132 9.84 -0.72 -12.73
C HIS A 132 10.89 0.37 -13.04
N ASN A 133 10.59 1.64 -12.75
CA ASN A 133 11.45 2.80 -13.00
C ASN A 133 12.20 3.22 -11.75
#